data_AF-A0A9E5W9L1-F1
#
_entry.id   AF-A0A9E5W9L1-F1
#
_cell.length_a   1.000
_cell.length_b   1.000
_cell.length_c   1.000
_cell.angle_alpha   90.00
_cell.angle_beta   90.00
_cell.angle_gamma   90.00
#
_symmetry.space_group_name_H-M   'P 1'
#
loop_
_entity.id
_entity.type
_entity.pdbx_description
1 polymer ?
#
loop_
_entity_poly.entity_id
_entity_poly.type
_entity_poly.pdbx_seq_one_letter_code
_entity_poly.pdbx_strand_id
1 'polypeptide(L)'
;MKLRLASFLICIAQRRLLALGFNYEDAGDEKNFLIASPEKALCDIAATQTHIATQKGMKESLELMRLDFSFYEKLNFPLLEEIKAGYRRQRLKLLINCLKDSHV
;
A
#
# COMPACT_ATOMS: atom_id res chain seq x y z
N MET A 1 5.47 30.19 20.74
CA MET A 1 5.37 29.99 19.28
C MET A 1 6.07 28.72 18.73
N LYS A 2 7.05 28.12 19.44
CA LYS A 2 7.75 26.88 19.00
C LYS A 2 6.89 25.59 19.03
N LEU A 3 6.00 25.42 20.02
CA LEU A 3 5.15 24.21 20.12
C LEU A 3 4.19 24.04 18.93
N ARG A 4 3.64 25.13 18.38
CA ARG A 4 2.71 25.06 17.23
C ARG A 4 3.38 24.58 15.94
N LEU A 5 4.67 24.88 15.75
CA LEU A 5 5.44 24.43 14.59
C LEU A 5 5.73 22.93 14.63
N ALA A 6 6.06 22.39 15.81
CA ALA A 6 6.28 20.96 15.99
C ALA A 6 5.00 20.15 15.73
N SER A 7 3.85 20.58 16.28
CA SER A 7 2.56 19.93 16.02
C SER A 7 2.17 19.97 14.55
N PHE A 8 2.43 21.09 13.86
CA PHE A 8 2.13 21.22 12.44
C PHE A 8 2.98 20.29 11.56
N LEU A 9 4.28 20.16 11.87
CA LEU A 9 5.18 19.25 11.17
C LEU A 9 4.82 17.77 11.37
N ILE A 10 4.38 17.39 12.57
CA ILE A 10 3.90 16.03 12.86
C ILE A 10 2.65 15.71 12.03
N CYS A 11 1.68 16.63 11.97
CA CYS A 11 0.48 16.44 11.15
C CYS A 11 0.80 16.28 9.65
N ILE A 12 1.78 17.04 9.14
CA ILE A 12 2.22 16.91 7.73
C ILE A 12 2.92 15.57 7.50
N ALA A 13 3.78 15.15 8.43
CA ALA A 13 4.47 13.87 8.36
C ALA A 13 3.47 12.71 8.38
N GLN A 14 2.50 12.73 9.27
CA GLN A 14 1.42 11.74 9.34
C GLN A 14 0.60 11.71 8.05
N ARG A 15 0.20 12.86 7.50
CA ARG A 15 -0.51 12.91 6.22
C ARG A 15 0.30 12.33 5.07
N ARG A 16 1.61 12.60 5.02
CA ARG A 16 2.51 12.01 4.01
C ARG A 16 2.66 10.52 4.19
N LEU A 17 2.79 10.03 5.43
CA LEU A 17 2.88 8.61 5.73
C LEU A 17 1.60 7.87 5.30
N LEU A 18 0.43 8.46 5.58
CA LEU A 18 -0.85 7.93 5.11
C LEU A 18 -0.94 7.87 3.58
N ALA A 19 -0.51 8.93 2.88
CA ALA A 19 -0.45 8.96 1.40
C ALA A 19 0.54 7.93 0.83
N LEU A 20 1.55 7.53 1.60
CA LEU A 20 2.49 6.44 1.27
C LEU A 20 1.96 5.06 1.70
N GLY A 21 0.74 4.99 2.21
CA GLY A 21 0.10 3.75 2.66
C GLY A 21 0.67 3.21 3.97
N PHE A 22 1.11 4.08 4.88
CA PHE A 22 1.46 3.69 6.25
C PHE A 22 0.40 4.18 7.23
N ASN A 23 -0.04 3.27 8.09
CA ASN A 23 -0.81 3.56 9.29
C ASN A 23 0.15 3.82 10.44
N TYR A 24 -0.24 4.75 11.30
CA TYR A 24 0.47 5.05 12.54
C TYR A 24 -0.32 4.46 13.70
N GLU A 25 0.32 3.58 14.47
CA GLU A 25 -0.26 3.02 15.68
C GLU A 25 0.59 3.40 16.90
N ASP A 26 -0.06 3.99 17.89
CA ASP A 26 0.51 4.23 19.21
C ASP A 26 0.23 2.99 20.07
N ALA A 27 1.29 2.34 20.55
CA ALA A 27 1.19 1.13 21.37
C ALA A 27 1.39 1.41 22.86
N GLY A 28 1.47 2.69 23.27
CA GLY A 28 1.86 3.07 24.63
C GLY A 28 3.36 2.90 24.89
N ASP A 29 3.79 3.20 26.12
CA ASP A 29 5.20 3.09 26.57
C ASP A 29 6.21 3.79 25.64
N GLU A 30 5.83 4.95 25.08
CA GLU A 30 6.63 5.72 24.12
C GLU A 30 6.99 4.96 22.82
N LYS A 31 6.30 3.84 22.53
CA LYS A 31 6.50 3.05 21.32
C LYS A 31 5.46 3.38 20.27
N ASN A 32 5.95 3.74 19.09
CA ASN A 32 5.13 4.07 17.93
C ASN A 32 5.50 3.17 16.77
N PHE A 33 4.49 2.60 16.10
CA PHE A 33 4.66 1.72 14.96
C PHE A 33 4.17 2.38 13.68
N LEU A 34 4.92 2.16 12.60
CA LEU A 34 4.47 2.43 11.25
C LEU A 34 4.14 1.09 10.60
N ILE A 35 2.86 0.87 10.34
CA ILE A 35 2.36 -0.37 9.77
C ILE A 35 2.00 -0.09 8.32
N ALA A 36 2.60 -0.83 7.38
CA ALA A 36 2.20 -0.74 5.99
C ALA A 36 0.76 -1.22 5.83
N SER A 37 -0.06 -0.44 5.12
CA SER A 37 -1.40 -0.84 4.74
C SER A 37 -1.33 -2.07 3.81
N PRO A 38 -2.41 -2.86 3.71
CA PRO A 38 -2.49 -3.97 2.76
C PRO A 38 -2.14 -3.56 1.32
N GLU A 39 -2.60 -2.40 0.88
CA GLU A 39 -2.31 -1.83 -0.45
C GLU A 39 -0.82 -1.54 -0.62
N LYS A 40 -0.18 -0.97 0.40
CA LYS A 40 1.25 -0.67 0.39
C LYS A 40 2.09 -1.94 0.36
N ALA A 41 1.73 -2.91 1.19
CA ALA A 41 2.40 -4.21 1.23
C ALA A 41 2.33 -4.92 -0.13
N LEU A 42 1.16 -4.93 -0.78
CA LEU A 42 1.02 -5.46 -2.14
C LEU A 42 1.88 -4.73 -3.15
N CYS A 43 1.90 -3.39 -3.11
CA CYS A 43 2.71 -2.60 -4.02
C CYS A 43 4.21 -2.86 -3.82
N ASP A 44 4.67 -3.00 -2.57
CA ASP A 44 6.05 -3.35 -2.24
C ASP A 44 6.44 -4.71 -2.79
N ILE A 45 5.61 -5.73 -2.55
CA ILE A 45 5.86 -7.09 -3.04
C ILE A 45 5.91 -7.08 -4.57
N ALA A 46 4.91 -6.52 -5.25
CA ALA A 46 4.89 -6.45 -6.72
C ALA A 46 6.04 -5.62 -7.30
N ALA A 47 6.50 -4.58 -6.58
CA ALA A 47 7.63 -3.78 -7.02
C ALA A 47 8.95 -4.59 -7.00
N THR A 48 9.13 -5.46 -6.00
CA THR A 48 10.32 -6.30 -5.81
C THR A 48 10.34 -7.55 -6.72
N GLN A 49 9.17 -8.05 -7.14
CA GLN A 49 9.05 -9.20 -8.05
C GLN A 49 9.40 -8.82 -9.50
N THR A 50 10.70 -8.72 -9.78
CA THR A 50 11.19 -8.24 -11.08
C THR A 50 10.90 -9.17 -12.26
N HIS A 51 10.73 -10.46 -12.00
CA HIS A 51 10.51 -11.51 -13.00
C HIS A 51 9.07 -11.53 -13.56
N ILE A 52 8.11 -10.90 -12.88
CA ILE A 52 6.71 -10.89 -13.32
C ILE A 52 6.50 -9.77 -14.34
N ALA A 53 6.33 -10.16 -15.61
CA ALA A 53 6.12 -9.22 -16.71
C ALA A 53 4.74 -9.32 -17.37
N THR A 54 3.95 -10.34 -17.03
CA THR A 54 2.68 -10.65 -17.69
C THR A 54 1.51 -10.62 -16.71
N GLN A 55 0.31 -10.39 -17.22
CA GLN A 55 -0.92 -10.45 -16.42
C GLN A 55 -1.12 -11.85 -15.83
N LYS A 56 -0.86 -12.91 -16.61
CA LYS A 56 -0.95 -14.30 -16.15
C LYS A 56 -0.02 -14.56 -14.95
N GLY A 57 1.26 -14.18 -15.06
CA GLY A 57 2.22 -14.37 -13.97
C GLY A 57 1.87 -13.54 -12.72
N MET A 58 1.25 -12.37 -12.89
CA MET A 58 0.76 -11.57 -11.76
C MET A 58 -0.43 -12.24 -11.06
N LYS A 59 -1.37 -12.82 -11.82
CA LYS A 59 -2.49 -13.59 -11.25
C LYS A 59 -1.99 -14.81 -10.47
N GLU A 60 -1.08 -15.59 -11.06
CA GLU A 60 -0.45 -16.75 -10.39
C GLU A 60 0.26 -16.32 -9.08
N SER A 61 0.98 -15.19 -9.09
CA SER A 61 1.62 -14.65 -7.89
C SER A 61 0.61 -14.29 -6.79
N LEU A 62 -0.51 -13.66 -7.15
CA LEU A 62 -1.59 -13.33 -6.21
C LEU A 62 -2.26 -14.58 -5.62
N GLU A 63 -2.49 -15.61 -6.42
CA GLU A 63 -3.04 -16.89 -5.97
C GLU A 63 -2.14 -17.56 -4.92
N LEU A 64 -0.81 -17.49 -5.11
CA LEU A 64 0.17 -18.02 -4.16
C LEU A 64 0.18 -17.29 -2.81
N MET A 65 -0.26 -16.04 -2.76
CA MET A 65 -0.36 -15.28 -1.51
C MET A 65 -1.53 -15.73 -0.61
N ARG A 66 -2.44 -16.58 -1.12
CA ARG A 66 -3.60 -17.11 -0.37
C ARG A 66 -4.46 -16.01 0.26
N LEU A 67 -4.65 -14.92 -0.47
CA LEU A 67 -5.50 -13.81 -0.06
C LEU A 67 -6.96 -14.29 -0.05
N ASP A 68 -7.67 -14.07 1.06
CA ASP A 68 -9.09 -14.44 1.17
C ASP A 68 -10.00 -13.39 0.49
N PHE A 69 -11.27 -13.73 0.31
CA PHE A 69 -12.23 -12.81 -0.31
C PHE A 69 -12.41 -11.50 0.46
N SER A 70 -12.31 -11.55 1.79
CA SER A 70 -12.46 -10.37 2.66
C SER A 70 -11.33 -9.36 2.49
N PHE A 71 -10.14 -9.83 2.09
CA PHE A 71 -9.02 -8.98 1.73
C PHE A 71 -9.39 -8.11 0.53
N TYR A 72 -9.91 -8.73 -0.53
CA TYR A 72 -10.30 -8.03 -1.75
C TYR A 72 -11.39 -7.00 -1.46
N GLU A 73 -12.46 -7.37 -0.72
CA GLU A 73 -13.54 -6.45 -0.35
C GLU A 73 -13.06 -5.20 0.40
N LYS A 74 -11.98 -5.33 1.19
CA LYS A 74 -11.44 -4.24 2.02
C LYS A 74 -10.38 -3.41 1.31
N LEU A 75 -9.97 -3.78 0.08
CA LEU A 75 -8.96 -3.03 -0.67
C LEU A 75 -9.43 -1.63 -0.99
N ASN A 76 -8.65 -0.64 -0.57
CA ASN A 76 -8.86 0.75 -0.94
C ASN A 76 -8.19 1.05 -2.29
N PHE A 77 -8.92 0.84 -3.39
CA PHE A 77 -8.44 1.12 -4.74
C PHE A 77 -7.94 2.57 -4.95
N PRO A 78 -8.63 3.62 -4.46
CA PRO A 78 -8.10 4.98 -4.50
C PRO A 78 -6.71 5.12 -3.87
N LEU A 79 -6.51 4.57 -2.66
CA LEU A 79 -5.21 4.59 -1.97
C LEU A 79 -4.14 3.82 -2.77
N LEU A 80 -4.52 2.69 -3.36
CA LEU A 80 -3.62 1.86 -4.16
C LEU A 80 -3.15 2.60 -5.43
N GLU A 81 -4.02 3.37 -6.08
CA GLU A 81 -3.66 4.26 -7.19
C GLU A 81 -2.73 5.41 -6.74
N GLU A 82 -2.97 5.98 -5.56
CA GLU A 82 -2.12 7.03 -4.96
C GLU A 82 -0.71 6.49 -4.65
N ILE A 83 -0.61 5.35 -3.97
CA ILE A 83 0.67 4.67 -3.68
C ILE A 83 1.41 4.34 -4.98
N LYS A 84 0.71 3.81 -5.99
CA LYS A 84 1.31 3.49 -7.30
C LYS A 84 2.01 4.70 -7.91
N ALA A 85 1.45 5.90 -7.78
CA ALA A 85 2.05 7.12 -8.33
C ALA A 85 3.48 7.35 -7.81
N GLY A 86 3.78 6.91 -6.59
CA GLY A 86 5.11 6.98 -5.99
C GLY A 86 6.15 5.99 -6.56
N TYR A 87 5.71 4.86 -7.12
CA TYR A 87 6.62 3.76 -7.50
C TYR A 87 7.07 3.79 -8.97
N ARG A 88 6.39 4.53 -9.86
CA ARG A 88 6.74 4.68 -11.30
C ARG A 88 7.08 3.36 -12.05
N ARG A 89 6.50 2.22 -11.67
CA ARG A 89 6.79 0.90 -12.26
C ARG A 89 5.58 0.35 -13.04
N GLN A 90 5.80 -0.11 -14.27
CA GLN A 90 4.75 -0.72 -15.13
C GLN A 90 4.09 -1.95 -14.48
N ARG A 91 4.83 -2.72 -13.68
CA ARG A 91 4.29 -3.89 -12.96
C ARG A 91 3.17 -3.55 -11.98
N LEU A 92 3.16 -2.35 -11.40
CA LEU A 92 2.04 -1.94 -10.55
C LEU A 92 0.79 -1.69 -11.36
N LYS A 93 0.91 -1.23 -12.61
CA LYS A 93 -0.25 -1.17 -13.51
C LYS A 93 -0.81 -2.57 -13.78
N LEU A 94 0.06 -3.58 -13.96
CA LEU A 94 -0.37 -4.98 -14.11
C LEU A 94 -1.07 -5.50 -12.85
N LEU A 95 -0.49 -5.24 -11.67
CA LEU A 95 -1.09 -5.59 -10.37
C LEU A 95 -2.50 -5.03 -10.25
N ILE A 96 -2.67 -3.71 -10.44
CA ILE A 96 -3.98 -3.06 -10.30
C ILE A 96 -5.00 -3.64 -11.25
N ASN A 97 -4.63 -3.87 -12.51
CA ASN A 97 -5.53 -4.46 -13.48
C ASN A 97 -5.96 -5.87 -13.05
N CYS A 98 -5.05 -6.70 -12.54
CA CYS A 98 -5.39 -8.04 -12.05
C CYS A 98 -6.34 -7.97 -10.84
N LEU A 99 -6.10 -7.05 -9.90
CA LEU A 99 -6.98 -6.87 -8.75
C LEU A 99 -8.39 -6.44 -9.17
N LYS A 100 -8.51 -5.49 -10.11
CA LYS A 100 -9.82 -5.04 -10.64
C LYS A 100 -10.57 -6.15 -11.38
N ASP A 101 -9.86 -6.96 -12.17
CA ASP A 101 -10.45 -8.10 -12.87
C ASP A 101 -10.94 -9.21 -11.92
N SER A 102 -10.36 -9.31 -10.72
CA SER A 102 -10.70 -10.33 -9.71
C SER A 102 -11.92 -9.93 -8.85
N HIS A 103 -12.44 -8.71 -9.06
CA HIS A 103 -13.62 -8.16 -8.39
C HIS A 103 -14.91 -8.26 -9.23
N VAL A 104 -14.88 -9.01 -10.34
CA VAL A 104 -16.05 -9.39 -11.17
C VAL A 104 -16.31 -10.88 -10.97
#